data_AF-A0AAE2YPL8-F1
#
_entry.id   AF-A0AAE2YPL8-F1
#
_cell.length_a   1.000
_cell.length_b   1.000
_cell.length_c   1.000
_cell.angle_alpha   90.00
_cell.angle_beta   90.00
_cell.angle_gamma   90.00
#
_symmetry.space_group_name_H-M   'P 1'
#
loop_
_entity.id
_entity.type
_entity.pdbx_description
1 polymer ?
#
loop_
_entity_poly.entity_id
_entity_poly.type
_entity_poly.pdbx_seq_one_letter_code
_entity_poly.pdbx_strand_id
1 'polypeptide(L)'
;LLLDVVGGEGETYNVCSGRAYSLREILQIVSNISEFSMELRVNPDLMRANEITLLRGSNDLLRDRTGLAPQIPLRETLRWMLRAEA
;
A
#
# COMPACT_ATOMS: atom_id res chain seq x y z
N LEU A 1 1.89 0.56 -19.17
CA LEU A 1 2.28 -0.73 -18.56
C LEU A 1 1.58 -1.84 -19.32
N LEU A 2 2.16 -2.25 -20.45
CA LEU A 2 1.86 -3.55 -21.04
C LEU A 2 2.91 -4.48 -20.45
N LEU A 3 2.49 -5.55 -19.78
CA LEU A 3 3.40 -6.57 -19.30
C LEU A 3 3.85 -7.37 -20.53
N ASP A 4 5.04 -7.05 -21.04
CA ASP A 4 5.63 -7.75 -22.19
C ASP A 4 6.27 -9.07 -21.70
N VAL A 5 5.40 -10.00 -21.29
CA VAL A 5 5.77 -11.32 -20.80
C VAL A 5 5.41 -12.34 -21.87
N VAL A 6 6.42 -13.04 -22.38
CA VAL A 6 6.23 -14.12 -23.36
C VAL A 6 5.34 -15.22 -22.76
N GLY A 7 4.22 -15.50 -23.44
CA GLY A 7 3.27 -16.53 -23.03
C GLY A 7 2.43 -16.17 -21.80
N GLY A 8 2.20 -14.88 -21.56
CA GLY A 8 1.37 -14.38 -20.45
C GLY A 8 -0.10 -14.13 -20.81
N GLU A 9 -0.56 -14.46 -22.03
CA GLU A 9 -1.94 -14.19 -22.44
C GLU A 9 -2.95 -14.99 -21.58
N GLY A 10 -3.97 -14.29 -21.06
CA GLY A 10 -5.02 -14.90 -20.24
C GLY A 10 -4.65 -15.11 -18.77
N GLU A 11 -3.41 -14.82 -18.36
CA GLU A 11 -3.00 -14.88 -16.96
C GLU A 11 -3.48 -13.66 -16.17
N THR A 12 -3.86 -13.87 -14.91
CA THR A 12 -4.23 -12.80 -13.97
C THR A 12 -3.12 -12.60 -12.95
N TYR A 13 -2.72 -11.35 -12.74
CA TYR A 13 -1.61 -10.99 -11.89
C TYR A 13 -2.04 -10.07 -10.75
N ASN A 14 -1.62 -10.39 -9.53
CA ASN A 14 -1.74 -9.49 -8.39
C ASN A 14 -0.69 -8.38 -8.47
N VAL A 15 -1.14 -7.14 -8.60
CA VAL A 15 -0.30 -5.96 -8.46
C VAL A 15 -0.38 -5.46 -7.02
N CYS A 16 0.63 -5.75 -6.22
CA CYS A 16 0.67 -5.35 -4.81
C CYS A 16 2.10 -5.18 -4.31
N SER A 17 2.24 -4.60 -3.12
CA SER A 17 3.55 -4.40 -2.46
C SER A 17 4.12 -5.68 -1.83
N GLY A 18 3.30 -6.73 -1.66
CA GLY A 18 3.63 -7.89 -0.83
C GLY A 18 3.67 -7.60 0.68
N ARG A 19 3.39 -6.36 1.11
CA ARG A 19 3.47 -5.92 2.51
C ARG A 19 2.18 -5.22 2.93
N ALA A 20 1.60 -5.69 4.04
CA ALA A 20 0.50 -5.02 4.71
C ALA A 20 1.04 -4.03 5.75
N TYR A 21 0.28 -2.96 5.98
CA TYR A 21 0.48 -2.01 7.06
C TYR A 21 -0.85 -1.85 7.80
N SER A 22 -0.82 -1.86 9.12
CA SER A 22 -1.97 -1.46 9.92
C SER A 22 -2.22 0.04 9.77
N LEU A 23 -3.47 0.46 9.98
CA LEU A 23 -3.82 1.88 10.01
C LEU A 23 -2.98 2.65 11.05
N ARG A 24 -2.70 2.04 12.20
CA ARG A 24 -1.85 2.62 13.24
C ARG A 24 -0.43 2.89 12.76
N GLU A 25 0.18 1.96 12.04
CA GLU A 25 1.52 2.16 11.46
C GLU A 25 1.53 3.31 10.45
N ILE A 26 0.51 3.40 9.58
CA ILE A 26 0.38 4.47 8.61
C ILE A 26 0.28 5.83 9.32
N LEU A 27 -0.57 5.93 10.34
CA LEU A 27 -0.75 7.14 11.13
C LEU A 27 0.54 7.56 11.84
N GLN A 28 1.30 6.61 12.39
CA GLN A 28 2.60 6.88 13.00
C GLN A 28 3.61 7.40 11.97
N ILE A 29 3.64 6.84 10.76
CA ILE A 29 4.51 7.31 9.68
C ILE A 29 4.16 8.76 9.32
N VAL A 30 2.86 9.07 9.18
CA VAL A 30 2.38 10.42 8.86
C VAL A 30 2.74 11.41 9.96
N SER A 31 2.46 11.10 11.25
CA SER A 31 2.86 11.96 12.39
C SER A 31 4.36 12.25 12.41
N ASN A 32 5.17 11.24 12.10
CA ASN A 32 6.62 11.40 12.05
C ASN A 32 7.11 12.20 10.83
N ILE A 33 6.32 12.32 9.77
CA ILE A 33 6.65 13.13 8.58
C ILE A 33 6.20 14.58 8.78
N SER A 34 5.02 14.81 9.35
CA SER A 34 4.44 16.15 9.52
C SER A 34 4.94 16.88 10.76
N GLU A 35 5.70 16.21 11.64
CA GLU A 35 6.13 16.72 12.95
C GLU A 35 4.95 17.16 13.83
N PHE A 36 3.74 16.66 13.53
CA PHE A 36 2.51 16.97 14.25
C PHE A 36 1.97 15.75 14.99
N SER A 37 1.64 15.95 16.27
CA SER A 37 0.98 14.94 17.08
C SER A 37 -0.51 14.92 16.79
N MET A 38 -1.02 13.80 16.27
CA MET A 38 -2.44 13.62 15.96
C MET A 38 -3.17 12.95 17.13
N GLU A 39 -4.32 13.49 17.52
CA GLU A 39 -5.24 12.78 18.40
C GLU A 39 -6.06 11.77 17.58
N LEU A 40 -5.99 10.49 17.93
CA LEU A 40 -6.74 9.44 17.24
C LEU A 40 -8.08 9.20 17.93
N ARG A 41 -9.18 9.45 17.21
CA ARG A 41 -10.54 9.14 17.65
C ARG A 41 -11.20 8.17 16.67
N VAL A 42 -11.83 7.13 17.19
CA VAL A 42 -12.62 6.20 16.38
C VAL A 42 -13.92 6.87 16.00
N ASN A 43 -14.24 6.93 14.72
CA ASN A 43 -15.55 7.31 14.23
C ASN A 43 -16.38 6.04 13.96
N PRO A 44 -17.46 5.77 14.73
CA PRO A 44 -18.33 4.62 14.49
C PRO A 44 -18.92 4.57 13.08
N ASP A 45 -19.14 5.72 12.43
CA ASP A 45 -19.70 5.80 11.07
C ASP A 45 -18.74 5.26 10.00
N LEU A 46 -17.44 5.18 10.31
CA LEU A 46 -16.41 4.62 9.43
C LEU A 46 -16.13 3.13 9.71
N MET A 47 -16.80 2.54 10.71
CA MET A 47 -16.61 1.14 11.08
C MET A 47 -17.47 0.22 10.22
N ARG A 48 -16.87 -0.81 9.66
CA ARG A 48 -17.60 -1.90 8.97
C ARG A 48 -17.67 -3.12 9.88
N ALA A 49 -18.87 -3.70 10.02
CA ALA A 49 -19.11 -4.83 10.92
C ALA A 49 -18.27 -6.09 10.61
N ASN A 50 -17.93 -6.30 9.34
CA ASN A 50 -17.18 -7.47 8.85
C ASN A 50 -15.86 -7.07 8.19
N GLU A 51 -15.14 -6.11 8.78
CA GLU A 51 -13.87 -5.63 8.23
C GLU A 51 -12.80 -6.75 8.26
N ILE A 52 -12.07 -6.91 7.16
CA ILE A 52 -10.93 -7.83 7.09
C ILE A 52 -9.77 -7.20 7.86
N THR A 53 -9.29 -7.88 8.90
CA THR A 53 -8.23 -7.34 9.78
C THR A 53 -6.84 -7.36 9.15
N LEU A 54 -6.62 -8.22 8.16
CA LEU A 54 -5.37 -8.31 7.39
C LEU A 54 -5.67 -8.71 5.95
N LEU A 55 -5.35 -7.82 5.02
CA LEU A 55 -5.36 -8.11 3.59
C LEU A 55 -3.96 -7.86 3.03
N ARG A 56 -3.33 -8.92 2.52
CA ARG A 56 -2.00 -8.85 1.91
C ARG A 56 -1.99 -9.67 0.63
N GLY A 57 -1.79 -9.01 -0.51
CA GLY A 57 -1.55 -9.70 -1.77
C GLY A 57 -0.16 -10.36 -1.80
N SER A 58 -0.04 -11.46 -2.55
CA SER A 58 1.25 -11.95 -3.04
C SER A 58 1.42 -11.48 -4.49
N ASN A 59 2.58 -10.89 -4.80
CA ASN A 59 2.98 -10.49 -6.14
C ASN A 59 3.99 -11.49 -6.75
N ASP A 60 4.09 -12.70 -6.21
CA ASP A 60 5.12 -13.67 -6.60
C ASP A 60 5.05 -13.99 -8.10
N LEU A 61 3.85 -14.31 -8.62
CA LEU A 61 3.67 -14.59 -10.04
C LEU A 61 4.10 -13.42 -10.94
N LEU A 62 3.75 -12.18 -10.56
CA LEU A 62 4.16 -10.99 -11.33
C LEU A 62 5.67 -10.82 -11.30
N ARG A 63 6.28 -10.92 -10.11
CA ARG A 63 7.71 -10.75 -9.91
C ARG A 63 8.51 -11.82 -10.65
N ASP A 64 8.08 -13.06 -10.61
CA ASP A 64 8.77 -14.19 -11.24
C ASP A 64 8.72 -14.06 -12.78
N ARG A 65 7.63 -13.50 -13.33
CA ARG A 65 7.43 -13.34 -14.78
C ARG A 65 8.08 -12.10 -15.37
N THR A 66 8.23 -11.03 -14.57
CA THR A 66 8.63 -9.71 -15.08
C THR A 66 9.89 -9.15 -14.43
N GLY A 67 10.32 -9.71 -13.30
CA GLY A 67 11.32 -9.11 -12.41
C GLY A 67 10.85 -7.84 -11.69
N LEU A 68 9.61 -7.39 -11.91
CA LEU A 68 9.09 -6.18 -11.29
C LEU A 68 8.88 -6.41 -9.78
N ALA A 69 9.42 -5.48 -8.99
CA ALA A 69 9.23 -5.42 -7.56
C ALA A 69 8.90 -3.97 -7.15
N PRO A 70 8.14 -3.76 -6.05
CA PRO A 70 7.90 -2.43 -5.51
C PRO A 70 9.22 -1.75 -5.14
N GLN A 71 9.49 -0.58 -5.74
CA GLN A 71 10.75 0.15 -5.52
C GLN A 71 10.59 1.33 -4.55
N ILE A 72 9.37 1.84 -4.38
CA ILE A 72 9.09 3.03 -3.57
C ILE A 72 8.53 2.57 -2.21
N PRO A 73 9.23 2.83 -1.09
CA PRO A 73 8.71 2.54 0.24
C PRO A 73 7.47 3.39 0.54
N LEU A 74 6.51 2.84 1.31
CA LEU A 74 5.28 3.57 1.66
C LEU A 74 5.56 4.93 2.31
N ARG A 75 6.61 5.04 3.12
CA ARG A 75 7.04 6.32 3.73
C ARG A 75 7.36 7.39 2.69
N GLU A 76 7.97 7.02 1.57
CA GLU A 76 8.30 7.94 0.47
C GLU A 76 7.02 8.43 -0.21
N THR A 77 6.10 7.50 -0.51
CA THR A 77 4.79 7.82 -1.07
C THR A 77 4.01 8.78 -0.17
N LEU A 78 3.93 8.51 1.13
CA LEU A 78 3.24 9.37 2.10
C LEU A 78 3.92 10.75 2.19
N ARG A 79 5.26 10.81 2.18
CA ARG A 79 5.98 12.08 2.19
C ARG A 79 5.71 12.90 0.93
N TRP A 80 5.68 12.26 -0.23
CA TRP A 80 5.36 12.91 -1.50
C TRP A 80 3.93 13.48 -1.48
N MET A 81 2.95 12.69 -1.05
CA MET A 81 1.56 13.14 -0.95
C MET A 81 1.40 14.33 0.00
N LEU A 82 2.05 14.31 1.17
CA LEU A 82 1.98 15.39 2.15
C LEU A 82 2.68 16.68 1.68
N ARG A 83 3.66 16.59 0.79
CA ARG A 83 4.35 17.75 0.21
C ARG A 83 3.61 18.36 -0.98
N ALA A 84 2.68 17.64 -1.59
CA ALA A 84 1.97 18.10 -2.78
C ALA A 84 0.90 19.18 -2.48
N GLU A 85 0.69 19.54 -1.22
CA GLU A 85 -0.20 20.63 -0.77
C GLU A 85 0.55 21.86 -0.21
N ALA A 86 1.74 22.17 -0.75
CA ALA A 86 2.47 23.42 -0.44
C ALA A 86 2.63 24.31 -1.67
#